data_AF-A0AA85F2H3-F1
#
_entry.id   AF-A0AA85F2H3-F1
#
_cell.length_a   1.000
_cell.length_b   1.000
_cell.length_c   1.000
_cell.angle_alpha   90.00
_cell.angle_beta   90.00
_cell.angle_gamma   90.00
#
_symmetry.space_group_name_H-M   'P 1'
#
loop_
_entity.id
_entity.type
_entity.pdbx_description
1 polymer ?
#
loop_
_entity_poly.entity_id
_entity_poly.type
_entity_poly.pdbx_seq_one_letter_code
_entity_poly.pdbx_strand_id
1 'polypeptide(L)'
;MQLFKFILRKDTPLQIAYRYRSYGIKLKSFDPPYLSVKPPMHVYQSVQFDIRGHDYVQLERFTSYVHKFFINCGYEVENFPLPPSKKLYRLYHTNSTNIRSDFEISEFRRIYRVSLFIPFYFSCDFLRYRV
;
A
#
# COMPACT_ATOMS: atom_id res chain seq x y z
N MET A 1 33.60 -32.95 -20.50
CA MET A 1 33.05 -33.78 -19.40
C MET A 1 34.19 -34.18 -18.48
N GLN A 2 34.13 -33.76 -17.21
CA GLN A 2 34.75 -34.36 -16.00
C GLN A 2 34.81 -33.24 -14.95
N LEU A 3 33.72 -33.07 -14.19
CA LEU A 3 33.49 -33.60 -12.83
C LEU A 3 34.07 -32.69 -11.75
N PHE A 4 33.19 -31.82 -11.26
CA PHE A 4 33.29 -31.11 -9.99
C PHE A 4 33.68 -32.09 -8.86
N LYS A 5 34.79 -31.82 -8.18
CA LYS A 5 35.03 -32.30 -6.81
C LYS A 5 35.00 -31.10 -5.88
N PHE A 6 33.85 -30.90 -5.24
CA PHE A 6 33.74 -30.12 -4.01
C PHE A 6 34.61 -30.81 -2.95
N ILE A 7 35.74 -30.20 -2.61
CA ILE A 7 36.46 -30.51 -1.38
C ILE A 7 36.33 -29.27 -0.51
N LEU A 8 35.39 -29.36 0.41
CA LEU A 8 35.23 -28.50 1.58
C LEU A 8 36.52 -28.61 2.41
N ARG A 9 37.51 -27.76 2.11
CA ARG A 9 38.60 -27.50 3.06
C ARG A 9 38.10 -26.46 4.04
N LYS A 10 37.70 -26.97 5.22
CA LYS A 10 37.66 -26.20 6.45
C LYS A 10 39.05 -25.58 6.67
N ASP A 11 39.05 -24.35 7.19
CA ASP A 11 40.18 -23.72 7.88
C ASP A 11 41.23 -23.01 6.99
N THR A 12 40.79 -22.01 6.23
CA THR A 12 41.58 -20.78 6.07
C THR A 12 40.63 -19.59 6.09
N PRO A 13 40.64 -18.71 7.11
CA PRO A 13 39.94 -17.44 6.99
C PRO A 13 40.61 -16.67 5.85
N LEU A 14 39.86 -16.37 4.80
CA LEU A 14 40.27 -15.36 3.82
C LEU A 14 40.46 -14.06 4.60
N GLN A 15 41.70 -13.73 4.94
CA GLN A 15 42.05 -12.42 5.47
C GLN A 15 41.90 -11.41 4.34
N ILE A 16 40.66 -11.00 4.10
CA ILE A 16 40.38 -9.80 3.34
C ILE A 16 40.97 -8.68 4.19
N ALA A 17 42.10 -8.14 3.76
CA ALA A 17 42.73 -7.01 4.42
C ALA A 17 41.80 -5.80 4.26
N TYR A 18 40.88 -5.62 5.21
CA TYR A 18 40.11 -4.39 5.35
C TYR A 18 41.13 -3.30 5.69
N ARG A 19 41.63 -2.59 4.67
CA ARG A 19 42.36 -1.34 4.88
C ARG A 19 41.36 -0.31 5.39
N TYR A 20 41.06 -0.36 6.67
CA TYR A 20 40.33 0.73 7.33
C TYR A 20 41.31 1.89 7.49
N ARG A 21 41.32 2.81 6.53
CA ARG A 21 41.84 4.15 6.78
C ARG A 21 40.87 4.81 7.75
N SER A 22 41.24 4.87 9.02
CA SER A 22 40.58 5.68 10.03
C SER A 22 40.90 7.15 9.75
N TYR A 23 40.15 7.77 8.84
CA TYR A 23 40.07 9.22 8.85
C TYR A 23 39.44 9.62 10.19
N GLY A 24 40.09 10.51 10.94
CA GLY A 24 39.60 11.04 12.23
C GLY A 24 38.37 11.93 12.07
N ILE A 25 37.37 11.46 11.34
CA ILE A 25 36.11 12.12 11.07
C ILE A 25 35.21 11.79 12.25
N LYS A 26 34.92 12.79 13.09
CA LYS A 26 33.86 12.69 14.10
C LYS A 26 32.52 12.68 13.37
N LEU A 27 32.03 11.50 13.00
CA LEU A 27 30.67 11.34 12.50
C LEU A 27 29.71 11.59 13.68
N LYS A 28 28.77 12.53 13.53
CA LYS A 28 27.71 12.78 14.52
C LYS A 28 26.74 11.58 14.65
N SER A 29 26.63 10.76 13.59
CA SER A 29 25.81 9.54 13.51
C SER A 29 26.45 8.51 12.58
N PHE A 30 26.29 7.21 12.87
CA PHE A 30 26.69 6.11 11.98
C PHE A 30 25.79 5.94 10.76
N ASP A 31 24.63 6.61 10.75
CA ASP A 31 23.68 6.53 9.65
C ASP A 31 24.24 7.29 8.42
N PRO A 32 24.20 6.68 7.22
CA PRO A 32 24.51 7.35 5.97
C PRO A 32 23.73 8.66 5.80
N PRO A 33 24.32 9.70 5.18
CA PRO A 33 23.70 11.02 5.10
C PRO A 33 22.35 11.03 4.38
N TYR A 34 22.10 10.09 3.45
CA TYR A 34 20.82 9.96 2.76
C TYR A 34 19.67 9.45 3.64
N LEU A 35 19.94 8.85 4.80
CA LEU A 35 18.90 8.51 5.80
C LEU A 35 18.41 9.74 6.56
N SER A 36 19.22 10.80 6.63
CA SER A 36 18.87 12.05 7.33
C SER A 36 18.14 13.06 6.45
N VAL A 37 18.20 12.89 5.13
CA VAL A 37 17.54 13.77 4.16
C VAL A 37 16.12 13.25 3.94
N LYS A 38 15.13 13.96 4.49
CA LYS A 38 13.72 13.68 4.19
C LYS A 38 13.51 13.89 2.69
N PRO A 39 13.03 12.89 1.94
CA PRO A 39 12.79 13.06 0.51
C PRO A 39 11.73 14.16 0.30
N PRO A 40 11.79 14.90 -0.83
CA PRO A 40 10.78 15.91 -1.15
C PRO A 40 9.45 15.20 -1.47
N MET A 41 8.62 14.99 -0.44
CA MET A 41 7.31 14.36 -0.56
C MET A 41 6.24 15.43 -0.72
N HIS A 42 5.35 15.24 -1.69
CA HIS A 42 4.15 16.05 -1.81
C HIS A 42 3.16 15.66 -0.70
N VAL A 43 2.82 16.62 0.15
CA VAL A 43 1.76 16.49 1.15
C VAL A 43 0.47 16.97 0.50
N TYR A 44 -0.52 16.09 0.41
CA TYR A 44 -1.83 16.45 -0.11
C TYR A 44 -2.69 16.97 1.03
N GLN A 45 -3.37 18.09 0.81
CA GLN A 45 -4.26 18.68 1.81
C GLN A 45 -5.41 17.73 2.18
N SER A 46 -6.00 17.09 1.17
CA SER A 46 -6.99 16.03 1.36
C SER A 46 -7.00 15.08 0.16
N VAL A 47 -7.30 13.81 0.44
CA VAL A 47 -7.50 12.79 -0.59
C VAL A 47 -8.84 12.12 -0.36
N GLN A 48 -9.58 11.93 -1.44
CA GLN A 48 -10.87 11.26 -1.44
C GLN A 48 -10.76 9.91 -2.14
N PHE A 49 -11.10 8.84 -1.44
CA PHE A 49 -11.22 7.50 -1.97
C PHE A 49 -12.71 7.16 -2.18
N ASP A 50 -13.04 6.72 -3.39
CA ASP A 50 -14.38 6.26 -3.75
C ASP A 50 -14.38 4.73 -3.83
N ILE A 51 -14.91 4.10 -2.79
CA ILE A 51 -14.97 2.64 -2.66
C ILE A 51 -16.34 2.19 -3.17
N ARG A 52 -16.33 1.31 -4.17
CA ARG A 52 -17.53 0.84 -4.86
C ARG A 52 -17.64 -0.67 -4.79
N GLY A 53 -18.85 -1.18 -4.67
CA GLY A 53 -19.12 -2.61 -4.62
C GLY A 53 -20.56 -2.96 -4.97
N HIS A 54 -20.76 -4.14 -5.53
CA HIS A 54 -22.11 -4.67 -5.81
C HIS A 54 -22.71 -5.39 -4.61
N ASP A 55 -21.87 -6.03 -3.79
CA ASP A 55 -22.27 -6.68 -2.54
C ASP A 55 -22.05 -5.71 -1.37
N TYR A 56 -23.16 -5.35 -0.72
CA TYR A 56 -23.15 -4.44 0.43
C TYR A 56 -22.37 -5.02 1.63
N VAL A 57 -22.48 -6.32 1.90
CA VAL A 57 -21.85 -6.94 3.08
C VAL A 57 -20.34 -6.93 2.95
N GLN A 58 -19.84 -7.22 1.75
CA GLN A 58 -18.40 -7.16 1.46
C GLN A 58 -17.88 -5.73 1.50
N LEU A 59 -18.63 -4.78 0.94
CA LEU A 59 -18.28 -3.37 0.99
C LEU A 59 -18.15 -2.90 2.44
N GLU A 60 -19.10 -3.22 3.30
CA GLU A 60 -19.09 -2.77 4.71
C GLU A 60 -17.95 -3.36 5.54
N ARG A 61 -17.59 -4.62 5.26
CA ARG A 61 -16.42 -5.26 5.88
C ARG A 61 -15.12 -4.59 5.42
N PHE A 62 -15.02 -4.28 4.13
CA PHE A 62 -13.84 -3.63 3.57
C PHE A 62 -13.70 -2.20 4.07
N THR A 63 -14.77 -1.41 4.11
CA THR A 63 -14.75 -0.05 4.67
C THR A 63 -14.34 -0.05 6.14
N SER A 64 -14.87 -0.98 6.93
CA SER A 64 -14.46 -1.16 8.33
C SER A 64 -12.97 -1.45 8.49
N TYR A 65 -12.39 -2.28 7.60
CA TYR A 65 -10.96 -2.58 7.58
C TYR A 65 -10.13 -1.33 7.22
N VAL A 66 -10.49 -0.65 6.13
CA VAL A 66 -9.80 0.57 5.66
C VAL A 66 -9.83 1.67 6.71
N HIS A 67 -10.97 1.84 7.40
CA HIS A 67 -11.09 2.82 8.47
C HIS A 67 -10.12 2.55 9.63
N LYS A 68 -10.05 1.29 10.09
CA LYS A 68 -9.10 0.88 11.13
C LYS A 68 -7.65 1.06 10.68
N PHE A 69 -7.35 0.75 9.41
CA PHE A 69 -6.02 0.95 8.85
C PHE A 69 -5.58 2.41 8.93
N PHE A 70 -6.40 3.35 8.45
CA PHE A 70 -6.06 4.77 8.48
C PHE A 70 -5.97 5.34 9.89
N ILE A 71 -6.86 4.93 10.81
CA ILE A 71 -6.77 5.31 12.23
C ILE A 71 -5.47 4.80 12.85
N ASN A 72 -5.09 3.55 12.58
CA ASN A 72 -3.84 2.97 13.09
C ASN A 72 -2.60 3.67 12.53
N CYS A 73 -2.71 4.26 11.35
CA CYS A 73 -1.67 5.09 10.75
C CYS A 73 -1.66 6.55 11.24
N GLY A 74 -2.58 6.92 12.14
CA GLY A 74 -2.65 8.27 12.73
C GLY A 74 -3.30 9.33 11.84
N TYR A 75 -4.05 8.93 10.80
CA TYR A 75 -4.78 9.87 9.96
C TYR A 75 -6.16 10.16 10.53
N GLU A 76 -6.62 11.39 10.32
CA GLU A 76 -8.01 11.78 10.53
C GLU A 76 -8.82 11.43 9.27
N VAL A 77 -9.95 10.75 9.48
CA VAL A 77 -10.72 10.13 8.41
C VAL A 77 -12.21 10.42 8.59
N GLU A 78 -12.82 10.91 7.52
CA GLU A 78 -14.27 11.03 7.40
C GLU A 78 -14.79 9.92 6.48
N ASN A 79 -15.86 9.25 6.89
CA ASN A 79 -16.55 8.22 6.11
C ASN A 79 -18.01 8.59 5.96
N PHE A 80 -18.52 8.62 4.73
CA PHE A 80 -19.95 8.77 4.47
C PHE A 80 -20.46 7.82 3.39
N PRO A 81 -21.64 7.21 3.60
CA PRO A 81 -22.31 6.43 2.57
C PRO A 81 -22.96 7.34 1.52
N LEU A 82 -22.94 6.87 0.27
CA LEU A 82 -23.76 7.45 -0.79
C LEU A 82 -24.98 6.56 -1.05
N PRO A 83 -26.09 7.15 -1.54
CA PRO A 83 -27.25 6.37 -1.93
C PRO A 83 -26.88 5.36 -3.03
N PRO A 84 -27.42 4.13 -2.97
CA PRO A 84 -27.13 3.10 -3.96
C PRO A 84 -27.68 3.49 -5.33
N SER A 85 -26.87 3.25 -6.37
CA SER A 85 -27.29 3.43 -7.76
C SER A 85 -27.79 2.10 -8.31
N LYS A 86 -28.98 2.08 -8.89
CA LYS A 86 -29.59 0.91 -9.52
C LYS A 86 -29.44 1.01 -11.03
N LYS A 87 -28.85 -0.02 -11.64
CA LYS A 87 -28.68 -0.11 -13.09
C LYS A 87 -29.52 -1.26 -13.63
N LEU A 88 -30.41 -0.94 -14.57
CA LEU A 88 -31.23 -1.92 -15.28
C LEU A 88 -30.49 -2.40 -16.51
N TYR A 89 -30.26 -3.71 -16.59
CA TYR A 89 -29.70 -4.37 -17.75
C TYR A 89 -30.78 -5.20 -18.42
N ARG A 90 -30.80 -5.17 -19.75
CA ARG A 90 -31.73 -5.94 -20.59
C ARG A 90 -30.92 -6.81 -21.52
N LEU A 91 -31.18 -8.11 -21.49
CA LEU A 91 -30.67 -9.05 -22.48
C LEU A 91 -31.69 -9.17 -23.59
N TYR A 92 -31.21 -9.14 -24.83
CA TYR A 92 -32.01 -9.31 -26.03
C TYR A 92 -31.80 -10.70 -26.61
N HIS A 93 -32.77 -11.17 -27.38
CA HIS A 93 -32.60 -12.36 -28.20
C HIS A 93 -31.62 -12.06 -29.36
N THR A 94 -30.86 -13.06 -29.79
CA THR A 94 -29.92 -12.92 -30.91
C THR A 94 -30.67 -12.44 -32.16
N ASN A 95 -30.17 -11.37 -32.80
CA ASN A 95 -30.77 -10.78 -34.00
C ASN A 95 -32.21 -10.30 -33.83
N SER A 96 -32.64 -9.98 -32.61
CA SER A 96 -33.99 -9.50 -32.34
C SER A 96 -33.96 -8.38 -31.29
N THR A 97 -34.92 -7.47 -31.38
CA THR A 97 -35.16 -6.44 -30.36
C THR A 97 -36.03 -6.94 -29.21
N ASN A 98 -36.44 -8.22 -29.25
CA ASN A 98 -37.25 -8.82 -28.21
C ASN A 98 -36.42 -9.08 -26.94
N ILE A 99 -36.90 -8.53 -25.81
CA ILE A 99 -36.25 -8.64 -24.50
C ILE A 99 -36.37 -10.09 -24.02
N ARG A 100 -35.23 -10.70 -23.72
CA ARG A 100 -35.13 -12.05 -23.15
C ARG A 100 -35.26 -12.05 -21.64
N SER A 101 -34.56 -11.14 -20.99
CA SER A 101 -34.56 -11.01 -19.53
C SER A 101 -34.06 -9.64 -19.14
N ASP A 102 -34.62 -9.11 -18.07
CA ASP A 102 -34.19 -7.91 -17.40
C ASP A 102 -33.68 -8.24 -15.99
N PHE A 103 -32.61 -7.57 -15.59
CA PHE A 103 -32.10 -7.68 -14.22
C PHE A 103 -31.58 -6.34 -13.73
N GLU A 104 -31.76 -6.11 -12.44
CA GLU A 104 -31.32 -4.91 -11.74
C GLU A 104 -30.05 -5.22 -10.94
N ILE A 105 -28.98 -4.45 -11.17
CA ILE A 105 -27.76 -4.53 -10.37
C ILE A 105 -27.64 -3.26 -9.54
N SER A 106 -27.52 -3.41 -8.23
CA SER A 106 -27.19 -2.31 -7.31
C SER A 106 -25.69 -2.08 -7.24
N GLU A 107 -25.30 -0.81 -7.23
CA GLU A 107 -23.94 -0.34 -6.98
C GLU A 107 -23.96 0.51 -5.70
N PHE A 108 -23.30 0.00 -4.67
CA PHE A 108 -23.13 0.67 -3.39
C PHE A 108 -21.80 1.42 -3.38
N ARG A 109 -21.81 2.60 -2.74
CA ARG A 109 -20.66 3.50 -2.72
C ARG A 109 -20.41 4.05 -1.32
N ARG A 110 -19.14 4.13 -0.95
CA ARG A 110 -18.65 4.67 0.32
C ARG A 110 -17.49 5.61 0.02
N ILE A 111 -17.61 6.84 0.48
CA ILE A 111 -16.56 7.83 0.31
C ILE A 111 -15.74 7.92 1.59
N TYR A 112 -14.43 7.85 1.43
CA TYR A 112 -13.44 8.08 2.46
C TYR A 112 -12.67 9.34 2.15
N ARG A 113 -12.70 10.30 3.06
CA ARG A 113 -11.91 11.52 2.95
C ARG A 113 -10.86 11.51 4.05
N VAL A 114 -9.61 11.63 3.63
CA VAL A 114 -8.44 11.66 4.52
C VAL A 114 -7.82 13.05 4.43
N SER A 115 -7.66 13.71 5.57
CA SER A 115 -6.98 15.01 5.67
C SER A 115 -5.47 14.81 5.78
N LEU A 116 -4.69 15.78 5.29
CA LEU A 116 -3.22 15.80 5.39
C LEU A 116 -2.56 14.48 4.96
N PHE A 117 -2.94 13.97 3.79
CA PHE A 117 -2.46 12.70 3.29
C PHE A 117 -1.01 12.81 2.83
N ILE A 118 -0.14 11.99 3.45
CA ILE A 118 1.25 11.83 3.03
C ILE A 118 1.34 10.47 2.34
N PRO A 119 1.70 10.40 1.05
CA PRO A 119 1.84 9.13 0.37
C PRO A 119 2.92 8.29 1.07
N PHE A 120 2.52 7.12 1.57
CA PHE A 120 3.40 6.22 2.28
C PHE A 120 4.53 5.73 1.37
N TYR A 121 5.77 6.11 1.69
CA TYR A 121 6.90 5.24 1.43
C TYR A 121 7.00 4.28 2.61
N PHE A 122 6.72 2.99 2.37
CA PHE A 122 6.81 1.91 3.35
C PHE A 122 8.25 1.64 3.86
N SER A 123 9.18 2.56 3.65
CA SER A 123 10.60 2.39 3.96
C SER A 123 10.98 3.35 5.09
N CYS A 124 11.20 2.78 6.27
CA CYS A 124 12.01 3.27 7.40
C CYS A 124 11.32 3.91 8.62
N ASP A 125 10.25 4.71 8.53
CA ASP A 125 9.81 5.47 9.73
C ASP A 125 8.74 4.80 10.61
N PHE A 126 7.99 3.82 10.10
CA PHE A 126 6.97 3.11 10.91
C PHE A 126 7.57 2.25 12.04
N LEU A 127 8.88 1.97 11.98
CA LEU A 127 9.60 1.26 13.04
C LEU A 127 10.15 2.18 14.15
N ARG A 128 10.06 3.51 14.04
CA ARG A 128 10.72 4.43 15.00
C ARG A 128 9.81 5.07 16.06
N TYR A 129 8.48 5.00 15.92
CA TYR A 129 7.56 5.69 16.85
C TYR A 129 6.50 4.78 17.48
N ARG A 130 6.92 3.59 17.93
CA ARG A 130 6.14 2.81 18.90
C ARG A 130 7.07 2.16 19.92
N VAL A 131 7.57 2.98 20.85
CA VAL A 131 8.10 2.59 22.15
C VAL A 131 7.28 3.34 23.20
#